data_AF-A0A4R5AZB6-F1
#
_entry.id   AF-A0A4R5AZB6-F1
#
_cell.length_a   1.000
_cell.length_b   1.000
_cell.length_c   1.000
_cell.angle_alpha   90.00
_cell.angle_beta   90.00
_cell.angle_gamma   90.00
#
_symmetry.space_group_name_H-M   'P 1'
#
loop_
_entity.id
_entity.type
_entity.pdbx_description
1 polymer ?
#
loop_
_entity_poly.entity_id
_entity_poly.type
_entity_poly.pdbx_seq_one_letter_code
_entity_poly.pdbx_strand_id
1 'polypeptide(L)'
;MDTNFLLQAIIYLSAAVICVPIAKKLGLSSILGYLLAGIIIGPFVLGFIGQEGQDIMHFAEFGVVMMLFLIGLELEPSKFWKMRKFILGMGSAQLIGTTLLLFVGCLLFMDWKWETTLAISLALALSSTAIVLQTLKEKGLSNTSVGRSSFAVLLFQDIAVIPILAFLPLLSTVNIEAANDVPQSLITNFPNWLQTLIVIGSISTIYFAGRFLFVPLLHIIARTRLQELFTASALLLVVGVSYSMQLVGLSPALGAFMAGVVLANSEFRHELEGDIAPFKGLLLGLFFLGVGASINFKLIIENPLFIFVFGAILTLVKFGVLFAISRFNKKKLDQNLQFAFGLSQAGEFGFVIMSFCMQLNIIPNVLANQIMAVIAMSMVATPFLLLINERLIYPNTRIKEKGTDTNKESDFIEEDNPVIIAGFGHFGSTVGRLLRANKVKATILDYDSDRIDVLRKLGFKVYYGDATRLELLKAAGCENAKLFIAAIDNPSVNLQVIETLKKHFPNLKILTRARNRIDAYELIDHKVEHIYRETLYSAVNMGVDALVELGHRKYSATRQGQQFIKYDEITTRKLAEKRHDKMAYMITVKEEIELQEQLLKSDIYSQVAATNHSWDSEHLKKDLTESAD
;
A
#
# COMPACT_ATOMS: atom_id res chain seq x y z
N MET A 1 -33.26 -23.80 15.37
CA MET A 1 -31.92 -23.62 14.78
C MET A 1 -31.78 -22.27 14.07
N ASP A 2 -32.84 -21.71 13.45
CA ASP A 2 -32.75 -20.45 12.69
C ASP A 2 -32.61 -19.14 13.51
N THR A 3 -33.16 -19.08 14.72
CA THR A 3 -33.07 -17.88 15.59
C THR A 3 -31.64 -17.59 16.08
N ASN A 4 -30.78 -18.60 16.13
CA ASN A 4 -29.41 -18.46 16.61
C ASN A 4 -28.49 -17.85 15.54
N PHE A 5 -28.71 -18.17 14.26
CA PHE A 5 -27.90 -17.65 13.15
C PHE A 5 -28.06 -16.12 12.96
N LEU A 6 -29.29 -15.62 12.93
CA LEU A 6 -29.54 -14.17 12.81
C LEU A 6 -29.01 -13.40 14.03
N LEU A 7 -29.16 -13.97 15.23
CA LEU A 7 -28.60 -13.40 16.45
C LEU A 7 -27.07 -13.33 16.39
N GLN A 8 -26.40 -14.40 15.97
CA GLN A 8 -24.95 -14.42 15.77
C GLN A 8 -24.51 -13.39 14.73
N ALA A 9 -25.22 -13.27 13.59
CA ALA A 9 -24.94 -12.26 12.58
C ALA A 9 -25.07 -10.83 13.14
N ILE A 10 -26.10 -10.56 13.95
CA ILE A 10 -26.26 -9.27 14.65
C ILE A 10 -25.08 -9.01 15.58
N ILE A 11 -24.66 -10.00 16.38
CA ILE A 11 -23.54 -9.88 17.32
C ILE A 11 -22.24 -9.58 16.55
N TYR A 12 -21.95 -10.34 15.50
CA TYR A 12 -20.77 -10.15 14.64
C TYR A 12 -20.73 -8.75 14.02
N LEU A 13 -21.82 -8.33 13.38
CA LEU A 13 -21.90 -7.03 12.71
C LEU A 13 -21.85 -5.88 13.71
N SER A 14 -22.54 -6.00 14.85
CA SER A 14 -22.52 -4.98 15.91
C SER A 14 -21.12 -4.82 16.51
N ALA A 15 -20.43 -5.92 16.78
CA ALA A 15 -19.07 -5.89 17.30
C ALA A 15 -18.11 -5.23 16.31
N ALA A 16 -18.22 -5.53 15.01
CA ALA A 16 -17.45 -4.86 13.97
C ALA A 16 -17.75 -3.35 13.88
N VAL A 17 -19.03 -2.97 13.85
CA VAL A 17 -19.48 -1.57 13.76
C VAL A 17 -19.03 -0.73 14.95
N ILE A 18 -18.87 -1.34 16.14
CA ILE A 18 -18.42 -0.65 17.35
C ILE A 18 -16.89 -0.65 17.46
N CYS A 19 -16.25 -1.81 17.35
CA CYS A 19 -14.82 -1.95 17.65
C CYS A 19 -13.93 -1.31 16.57
N VAL A 20 -14.32 -1.37 15.29
CA VAL A 20 -13.50 -0.83 14.19
C VAL A 20 -13.36 0.70 14.26
N PRO A 21 -14.43 1.50 14.47
CA PRO A 21 -14.28 2.94 14.68
C PRO A 21 -13.46 3.30 15.92
N ILE A 22 -13.59 2.54 17.01
CA ILE A 22 -12.80 2.74 18.23
C ILE A 22 -11.31 2.51 17.94
N ALA A 23 -10.96 1.40 17.30
CA ALA A 23 -9.59 1.09 16.91
C ALA A 23 -9.00 2.21 16.03
N LYS A 24 -9.77 2.68 15.05
CA LYS A 24 -9.36 3.79 14.17
C LYS A 24 -9.14 5.10 14.93
N LYS A 25 -9.99 5.41 15.92
CA LYS A 25 -9.83 6.60 16.79
C LYS A 25 -8.57 6.52 17.66
N LEU A 26 -8.15 5.30 18.03
CA LEU A 26 -6.91 5.04 18.76
C LEU A 26 -5.67 5.03 17.86
N GLY A 27 -5.81 5.28 16.54
CA GLY A 27 -4.70 5.25 15.58
C GLY A 27 -4.25 3.84 15.20
N LEU A 28 -5.08 2.83 15.45
CA LEU A 28 -4.85 1.44 15.04
C LEU A 28 -5.50 1.15 13.67
N SER A 29 -4.98 0.17 12.95
CA SER A 29 -5.57 -0.29 11.69
C SER A 29 -6.96 -0.91 11.91
N SER A 30 -7.83 -0.84 10.89
CA SER A 30 -9.18 -1.44 10.96
C SER A 30 -9.16 -2.95 11.21
N ILE A 31 -8.12 -3.64 10.72
CA ILE A 31 -7.87 -5.07 10.91
C ILE A 31 -7.80 -5.44 12.40
N LEU A 32 -7.08 -4.63 13.18
CA LEU A 32 -6.98 -4.83 14.63
C LEU A 32 -8.34 -4.62 15.31
N GLY A 33 -9.17 -3.72 14.78
CA GLY A 33 -10.55 -3.55 15.24
C GLY A 33 -11.40 -4.80 15.08
N TYR A 34 -11.28 -5.50 13.95
CA TYR A 34 -11.96 -6.79 13.73
C TYR A 34 -11.42 -7.90 14.63
N LEU A 35 -10.09 -7.98 14.80
CA LEU A 35 -9.47 -8.94 15.72
C LEU A 35 -9.94 -8.75 17.17
N LEU A 36 -9.95 -7.50 17.65
CA LEU A 36 -10.46 -7.15 18.99
C LEU A 36 -11.95 -7.44 19.13
N ALA A 37 -12.76 -7.17 18.09
CA ALA A 37 -14.17 -7.54 18.08
C ALA A 37 -14.34 -9.06 18.30
N GLY A 38 -13.57 -9.86 17.58
CA GLY A 38 -13.58 -11.33 17.70
C GLY A 38 -13.18 -11.81 19.08
N ILE A 39 -12.13 -11.24 19.66
CA ILE A 39 -11.68 -11.53 21.03
C ILE A 39 -12.82 -11.26 22.03
N ILE A 40 -13.48 -10.11 21.91
CA ILE A 40 -14.52 -9.68 22.86
C ILE A 40 -15.75 -10.59 22.80
N ILE A 41 -16.24 -10.89 21.59
CA ILE A 41 -17.47 -11.68 21.43
C ILE A 41 -17.22 -13.20 21.48
N GLY A 42 -15.96 -13.61 21.38
CA GLY A 42 -15.56 -15.00 21.37
C GLY A 42 -15.91 -15.76 22.66
N PRO A 43 -15.80 -17.09 22.63
CA PRO A 43 -16.24 -17.98 23.71
C PRO A 43 -15.45 -17.75 25.02
N PHE A 44 -14.25 -17.21 24.91
CA PHE A 44 -13.32 -17.03 26.04
C PHE A 44 -13.44 -15.68 26.76
N VAL A 45 -14.27 -14.74 26.28
CA VAL A 45 -14.49 -13.43 26.93
C VAL A 45 -15.97 -13.23 27.27
N LEU A 46 -16.81 -12.82 26.32
CA LEU A 46 -18.25 -12.65 26.57
C LEU A 46 -19.07 -13.92 26.33
N GLY A 47 -18.53 -14.90 25.63
CA GLY A 47 -19.23 -16.17 25.43
C GLY A 47 -20.43 -16.07 24.49
N PHE A 48 -20.56 -14.97 23.74
CA PHE A 48 -21.71 -14.70 22.87
C PHE A 48 -21.75 -15.59 21.63
N ILE A 49 -20.60 -16.11 21.20
CA ILE A 49 -20.49 -17.00 20.05
C ILE A 49 -19.63 -18.22 20.38
N GLY A 50 -20.04 -19.39 19.87
CA GLY A 50 -19.24 -20.62 19.84
C GLY A 50 -19.16 -21.42 21.14
N GLN A 51 -20.29 -21.52 21.85
CA GLN A 51 -20.45 -22.49 22.95
C GLN A 51 -20.44 -23.95 22.47
N GLU A 52 -20.72 -24.19 21.18
CA GLU A 52 -20.52 -25.46 20.48
C GLU A 52 -19.33 -25.29 19.51
N GLY A 53 -18.18 -25.88 19.83
CA GLY A 53 -16.89 -25.60 19.18
C GLY A 53 -16.77 -25.85 17.66
N GLN A 54 -17.83 -26.33 17.00
CA GLN A 54 -17.86 -26.55 15.55
C GLN A 54 -18.23 -25.27 14.76
N ASP A 55 -19.04 -24.36 15.32
CA ASP A 55 -19.57 -23.19 14.59
C ASP A 55 -18.50 -22.12 14.32
N ILE A 56 -17.54 -21.93 15.24
CA ILE A 56 -16.44 -20.96 15.05
C ILE A 56 -15.50 -21.40 13.91
N MET A 57 -15.22 -22.70 13.83
CA MET A 57 -14.28 -23.25 12.85
C MET A 57 -14.80 -23.09 11.42
N HIS A 58 -16.08 -23.42 11.18
CA HIS A 58 -16.70 -23.27 9.85
C HIS A 58 -16.74 -21.81 9.38
N PHE A 59 -16.98 -20.87 10.31
CA PHE A 59 -17.01 -19.45 10.00
C PHE A 59 -15.62 -18.87 9.71
N ALA A 60 -14.61 -19.27 10.51
CA ALA A 60 -13.22 -18.90 10.27
C ALA A 60 -12.69 -19.49 8.96
N GLU A 61 -13.03 -20.75 8.65
CA GLU A 61 -12.71 -21.41 7.38
C GLU A 61 -13.32 -20.68 6.18
N PHE A 62 -14.58 -20.26 6.27
CA PHE A 62 -15.21 -19.46 5.21
C PHE A 62 -14.48 -18.12 5.00
N GLY A 63 -14.12 -17.43 6.09
CA GLY A 63 -13.30 -16.21 6.01
C GLY A 63 -11.95 -16.44 5.34
N VAL A 64 -11.26 -17.54 5.64
CA VAL A 64 -10.00 -17.95 5.02
C VAL A 64 -10.16 -18.18 3.52
N VAL A 65 -11.17 -18.97 3.13
CA VAL A 65 -11.46 -19.30 1.72
C VAL A 65 -11.67 -18.02 0.91
N MET A 66 -12.50 -17.10 1.42
CA MET A 66 -12.78 -15.83 0.74
C MET A 66 -11.56 -14.90 0.71
N MET A 67 -10.75 -14.87 1.78
CA MET A 67 -9.51 -14.09 1.82
C MET A 67 -8.51 -14.59 0.78
N LEU A 68 -8.31 -15.91 0.70
CA LEU A 68 -7.39 -16.51 -0.26
C LEU A 68 -7.83 -16.33 -1.71
N PHE A 69 -9.15 -16.35 -1.95
CA PHE A 69 -9.69 -15.98 -3.25
C PHE A 69 -9.33 -14.54 -3.65
N LEU A 70 -9.55 -13.58 -2.75
CA LEU A 70 -9.23 -12.16 -3.00
C LEU A 70 -7.75 -11.96 -3.27
N ILE A 71 -6.89 -12.59 -2.47
CA ILE A 71 -5.45 -12.55 -2.67
C ILE A 71 -5.09 -13.15 -4.03
N GLY A 72 -5.66 -14.30 -4.39
CA GLY A 72 -5.49 -14.91 -5.70
C GLY A 72 -5.88 -13.97 -6.85
N LEU A 73 -6.98 -13.22 -6.70
CA LEU A 73 -7.47 -12.24 -7.69
C LEU A 73 -6.56 -11.00 -7.81
N GLU A 74 -5.94 -10.59 -6.69
CA GLU A 74 -5.02 -9.45 -6.63
C GLU A 74 -3.65 -9.75 -7.23
N LEU A 75 -3.22 -11.02 -7.20
CA LEU A 75 -1.97 -11.44 -7.79
C LEU A 75 -1.98 -11.19 -9.29
N GLU A 76 -1.02 -10.39 -9.76
CA GLU A 76 -0.83 -10.12 -11.18
C GLU A 76 0.50 -10.76 -11.63
N PRO A 77 0.48 -12.00 -12.16
CA PRO A 77 1.69 -12.75 -12.50
C PRO A 77 2.62 -11.99 -13.46
N SER A 78 2.04 -11.18 -14.35
CA SER A 78 2.78 -10.36 -15.31
C SER A 78 3.58 -9.23 -14.65
N LYS A 79 3.04 -8.57 -13.61
CA LYS A 79 3.76 -7.55 -12.82
C LYS A 79 4.87 -8.17 -11.98
N PHE A 80 4.61 -9.33 -11.38
CA PHE A 80 5.64 -10.11 -10.69
C PHE A 80 6.82 -10.41 -11.62
N TRP A 81 6.57 -10.88 -12.84
CA TRP A 81 7.63 -11.25 -13.77
C TRP A 81 8.54 -10.08 -14.17
N LYS A 82 7.98 -8.86 -14.24
CA LYS A 82 8.73 -7.62 -14.49
C LYS A 82 9.60 -7.22 -13.28
N MET A 83 9.13 -7.49 -12.06
CA MET A 83 9.81 -7.16 -10.80
C MET A 83 10.61 -8.32 -10.18
N ARG A 84 10.72 -9.45 -10.89
CA ARG A 84 11.21 -10.74 -10.35
C ARG A 84 12.57 -10.65 -9.65
N LYS A 85 13.52 -9.85 -10.16
CA LYS A 85 14.86 -9.72 -9.53
C LYS A 85 14.77 -9.08 -8.14
N PHE A 86 13.89 -8.10 -7.99
CA PHE A 86 13.69 -7.38 -6.73
C PHE A 86 12.88 -8.21 -5.73
N ILE A 87 11.81 -8.87 -6.20
CA ILE A 87 10.92 -9.70 -5.38
C ILE A 87 11.62 -11.00 -4.93
N LEU A 88 12.23 -11.73 -5.87
CA LEU A 88 12.93 -12.98 -5.56
C LEU A 88 14.13 -12.74 -4.64
N GLY A 89 14.87 -11.63 -4.79
CA GLY A 89 16.05 -11.36 -3.96
C GLY A 89 15.73 -11.23 -2.48
N MET A 90 14.99 -10.19 -2.10
CA MET A 90 14.69 -9.92 -0.68
C MET A 90 13.68 -10.91 -0.10
N GLY A 91 12.64 -11.26 -0.86
CA GLY A 91 11.57 -12.13 -0.39
C GLY A 91 12.04 -13.54 -0.08
N SER A 92 12.79 -14.18 -1.01
CA SER A 92 13.30 -15.54 -0.78
C SER A 92 14.34 -15.58 0.32
N ALA A 93 15.24 -14.58 0.39
CA ALA A 93 16.23 -14.49 1.45
C ALA A 93 15.57 -14.38 2.83
N GLN A 94 14.48 -13.60 2.95
CA GLN A 94 13.74 -13.49 4.20
C GLN A 94 13.02 -14.79 4.55
N LEU A 95 12.28 -15.38 3.61
CA LEU A 95 11.50 -16.60 3.87
C LEU A 95 12.41 -17.76 4.25
N ILE A 96 13.44 -18.04 3.43
CA ILE A 96 14.38 -19.14 3.65
C ILE A 96 15.21 -18.88 4.89
N GLY A 97 15.75 -17.67 5.06
CA GLY A 97 16.59 -17.33 6.21
C GLY A 97 15.84 -17.45 7.53
N THR A 98 14.59 -16.96 7.58
CA THR A 98 13.74 -17.10 8.78
C THR A 98 13.36 -18.55 9.03
N THR A 99 12.91 -19.26 7.99
CA THR A 99 12.52 -20.68 8.10
C THR A 99 13.70 -21.51 8.61
N LEU A 100 14.91 -21.32 8.07
CA LEU A 100 16.08 -22.09 8.45
C LEU A 100 16.50 -21.81 9.89
N LEU A 101 16.53 -20.54 10.32
CA LEU A 101 16.90 -20.19 11.70
C LEU A 101 15.88 -20.70 12.71
N LEU A 102 14.58 -20.56 12.43
CA LEU A 102 13.52 -21.12 13.28
C LEU A 102 13.56 -22.64 13.29
N PHE A 103 13.79 -23.27 12.14
CA PHE A 103 13.85 -24.72 12.02
C PHE A 103 15.01 -25.30 12.83
N VAL A 104 16.22 -24.78 12.63
CA VAL A 104 17.40 -25.23 13.38
C VAL A 104 17.25 -24.93 14.86
N GLY A 105 16.77 -23.73 15.23
CA GLY A 105 16.54 -23.38 16.62
C GLY A 105 15.53 -24.31 17.30
N CYS A 106 14.37 -24.52 16.69
CA CYS A 106 13.35 -25.40 17.25
C CYS A 106 13.80 -26.86 17.25
N LEU A 107 14.51 -27.35 16.22
CA LEU A 107 14.98 -28.74 16.19
C LEU A 107 16.01 -29.05 17.29
N LEU A 108 16.82 -28.06 17.68
CA LEU A 108 17.83 -28.21 18.73
C LEU A 108 17.27 -28.05 20.15
N PHE A 109 16.24 -27.22 20.33
CA PHE A 109 15.71 -26.85 21.64
C PHE A 109 14.33 -27.43 21.96
N MET A 110 13.58 -27.87 20.95
CA MET A 110 12.26 -28.46 21.08
C MET A 110 12.35 -29.91 20.61
N ASP A 111 11.87 -30.84 21.43
CA ASP A 111 11.79 -32.27 21.08
C ASP A 111 10.65 -32.56 20.08
N TRP A 112 10.57 -31.75 19.02
CA TRP A 112 9.57 -31.87 17.97
C TRP A 112 10.12 -32.68 16.81
N LYS A 113 9.23 -33.39 16.12
CA LYS A 113 9.58 -34.06 14.86
C LYS A 113 9.99 -33.03 13.81
N TRP A 114 10.86 -33.42 12.88
CA TRP A 114 11.38 -32.49 11.87
C TRP A 114 10.26 -32.00 10.92
N GLU A 115 9.24 -32.83 10.64
CA GLU A 115 8.08 -32.47 9.82
C GLU A 115 7.26 -31.37 10.49
N THR A 116 6.93 -31.55 11.76
CA THR A 116 6.25 -30.56 12.61
C THR A 116 7.05 -29.26 12.69
N THR A 117 8.37 -29.38 12.91
CA THR A 117 9.27 -28.23 13.07
C THR A 117 9.38 -27.43 11.78
N LEU A 118 9.48 -28.10 10.63
CA LEU A 118 9.54 -27.45 9.33
C LEU A 118 8.23 -26.73 9.00
N ALA A 119 7.09 -27.40 9.24
CA ALA A 119 5.77 -26.82 9.02
C ALA A 119 5.55 -25.56 9.88
N ILE A 120 5.90 -25.59 11.18
CA ILE A 120 5.82 -24.42 12.07
C ILE A 120 6.75 -23.30 11.58
N SER A 121 7.98 -23.64 11.19
CA SER A 121 8.96 -22.65 10.74
C SER A 121 8.53 -21.94 9.45
N LEU A 122 7.94 -22.68 8.50
CA LEU A 122 7.35 -22.11 7.28
C LEU A 122 6.16 -21.19 7.60
N ALA A 123 5.28 -21.61 8.51
CA ALA A 123 4.12 -20.81 8.92
C ALA A 123 4.55 -19.47 9.55
N LEU A 124 5.52 -19.51 10.46
CA LEU A 124 5.98 -18.34 11.21
C LEU A 124 6.88 -17.40 10.40
N ALA A 125 7.51 -17.90 9.33
CA ALA A 125 8.34 -17.09 8.45
C ALA A 125 7.54 -16.02 7.68
N LEU A 126 6.26 -16.27 7.41
CA LEU A 126 5.36 -15.35 6.72
C LEU A 126 4.99 -14.15 7.59
N SER A 127 4.91 -12.96 6.99
CA SER A 127 4.58 -11.71 7.68
C SER A 127 3.17 -11.24 7.35
N SER A 128 2.59 -10.34 8.16
CA SER A 128 1.22 -9.89 7.92
C SER A 128 1.14 -8.82 6.82
N THR A 129 0.66 -9.21 5.65
CA THR A 129 0.52 -8.31 4.49
C THR A 129 -0.50 -7.22 4.78
N ALA A 130 -1.67 -7.61 5.28
CA ALA A 130 -2.78 -6.70 5.52
C ALA A 130 -2.41 -5.60 6.53
N ILE A 131 -1.77 -5.95 7.66
CA ILE A 131 -1.39 -4.99 8.70
C ILE A 131 -0.28 -4.05 8.19
N VAL A 132 0.76 -4.59 7.55
CA VAL A 132 1.93 -3.80 7.14
C VAL A 132 1.59 -2.84 6.00
N LEU A 133 0.95 -3.32 4.93
CA LEU A 133 0.61 -2.46 3.79
C LEU A 133 -0.41 -1.40 4.16
N GLN A 134 -1.40 -1.74 4.99
CA GLN A 134 -2.38 -0.75 5.48
C GLN A 134 -1.69 0.32 6.34
N THR A 135 -0.79 -0.09 7.25
CA THR A 135 -0.04 0.87 8.08
C THR A 135 0.86 1.78 7.23
N LEU A 136 1.55 1.24 6.23
CA LEU A 136 2.36 2.03 5.30
C LEU A 136 1.51 3.01 4.47
N LYS A 137 0.31 2.60 4.05
CA LYS A 137 -0.61 3.45 3.30
C LYS A 137 -1.16 4.59 4.16
N GLU A 138 -1.60 4.28 5.39
CA GLU A 138 -2.09 5.27 6.35
C GLU A 138 -1.02 6.30 6.73
N LYS A 139 0.25 5.88 6.79
CA LYS A 139 1.41 6.75 7.06
C LYS A 139 2.00 7.42 5.82
N GLY A 140 1.45 7.21 4.63
CA GLY A 140 1.97 7.77 3.38
C GLY A 140 3.36 7.24 2.96
N LEU A 141 3.78 6.10 3.51
CA LEU A 141 5.10 5.50 3.29
C LEU A 141 5.14 4.52 2.10
N SER A 142 4.01 4.23 1.44
CA SER A 142 3.91 3.22 0.37
C SER A 142 4.91 3.42 -0.78
N ASN A 143 5.19 4.68 -1.16
CA ASN A 143 6.07 5.02 -2.28
C ASN A 143 7.55 5.17 -1.89
N THR A 144 7.89 4.96 -0.61
CA THR A 144 9.27 5.11 -0.11
C THR A 144 10.13 3.87 -0.39
N SER A 145 11.43 3.96 -0.13
CA SER A 145 12.35 2.81 -0.14
C SER A 145 11.89 1.69 0.81
N VAL A 146 11.35 2.05 1.98
CA VAL A 146 10.80 1.11 2.96
C VAL A 146 9.51 0.45 2.43
N GLY A 147 8.60 1.26 1.87
CA GLY A 147 7.34 0.77 1.31
C GLY A 147 7.55 -0.21 0.16
N ARG A 148 8.43 0.12 -0.78
CA ARG A 148 8.76 -0.76 -1.92
C ARG A 148 9.40 -2.07 -1.49
N SER A 149 10.37 -2.04 -0.56
CA SER A 149 11.00 -3.26 -0.05
C SER A 149 10.03 -4.13 0.75
N SER A 150 9.17 -3.52 1.57
CA SER A 150 8.16 -4.25 2.33
C SER A 150 7.16 -4.93 1.40
N PHE A 151 6.65 -4.19 0.41
CA PHE A 151 5.78 -4.74 -0.62
C PHE A 151 6.42 -5.91 -1.36
N ALA A 152 7.70 -5.83 -1.71
CA ALA A 152 8.37 -6.92 -2.41
C ALA A 152 8.53 -8.20 -1.58
N VAL A 153 8.84 -8.07 -0.28
CA VAL A 153 8.89 -9.23 0.62
C VAL A 153 7.51 -9.84 0.81
N LEU A 154 6.49 -9.02 1.11
CA LEU A 154 5.12 -9.47 1.32
C LEU A 154 4.54 -10.14 0.08
N LEU A 155 4.71 -9.53 -1.10
CA LEU A 155 4.25 -10.13 -2.36
C LEU A 155 4.92 -11.47 -2.65
N PHE A 156 6.21 -11.62 -2.31
CA PHE A 156 6.87 -12.93 -2.43
C PHE A 156 6.27 -13.95 -1.47
N GLN A 157 6.03 -13.56 -0.21
CA GLN A 157 5.44 -14.42 0.80
C GLN A 157 4.04 -14.89 0.40
N ASP A 158 3.19 -13.98 -0.07
CA ASP A 158 1.83 -14.29 -0.54
C ASP A 158 1.87 -15.33 -1.68
N ILE A 159 2.81 -15.20 -2.61
CA ILE A 159 3.02 -16.18 -3.70
C ILE A 159 3.58 -17.50 -3.17
N ALA A 160 4.48 -17.45 -2.18
CA ALA A 160 5.13 -18.63 -1.61
C ALA A 160 4.18 -19.51 -0.79
N VAL A 161 3.02 -18.98 -0.35
CA VAL A 161 1.98 -19.78 0.33
C VAL A 161 1.52 -20.95 -0.54
N ILE A 162 1.42 -20.80 -1.86
CA ILE A 162 0.97 -21.87 -2.77
C ILE A 162 1.90 -23.08 -2.73
N PRO A 163 3.21 -22.96 -3.03
CA PRO A 163 4.10 -24.10 -2.95
C PRO A 163 4.23 -24.62 -1.51
N ILE A 164 4.10 -23.78 -0.48
CA ILE A 164 4.07 -24.24 0.91
C ILE A 164 2.87 -25.16 1.15
N LEU A 165 1.65 -24.71 0.83
CA LEU A 165 0.43 -25.52 1.00
C LEU A 165 0.45 -26.79 0.15
N ALA A 166 0.99 -26.73 -1.06
CA ALA A 166 1.18 -27.92 -1.90
C ALA A 166 2.22 -28.90 -1.34
N PHE A 167 3.20 -28.39 -0.59
CA PHE A 167 4.27 -29.19 0.01
C PHE A 167 3.86 -29.85 1.33
N LEU A 168 2.98 -29.24 2.13
CA LEU A 168 2.60 -29.75 3.45
C LEU A 168 2.05 -31.20 3.45
N PRO A 169 1.19 -31.63 2.51
CA PRO A 169 0.75 -33.03 2.45
C PRO A 169 1.90 -34.04 2.33
N LEU A 170 3.01 -33.67 1.69
CA LEU A 170 4.19 -34.52 1.55
C LEU A 170 4.96 -34.70 2.87
N LEU A 171 4.71 -33.85 3.86
CA LEU A 171 5.27 -33.96 5.22
C LEU A 171 4.40 -34.82 6.14
N SER A 172 3.18 -35.20 5.74
CA SER A 172 2.35 -36.08 6.56
C SER A 172 2.91 -37.50 6.52
N THR A 173 3.40 -37.99 7.66
CA THR A 173 3.93 -39.34 7.81
C THR A 173 2.85 -40.38 8.17
N VAL A 174 1.59 -39.95 8.29
CA VAL A 174 0.48 -40.83 8.63
C VAL A 174 -0.02 -41.45 7.31
N ASN A 175 0.28 -42.73 7.09
CA ASN A 175 -0.58 -43.54 6.22
C ASN A 175 -2.00 -43.39 6.77
N ILE A 176 -2.93 -42.90 5.97
CA ILE A 176 -4.35 -42.86 6.32
C ILE A 176 -4.85 -44.32 6.35
N GLU A 177 -4.45 -45.07 7.37
CA GLU A 177 -5.10 -46.33 7.73
C GLU A 177 -6.45 -45.93 8.32
N ALA A 178 -7.48 -45.96 7.47
CA ALA A 178 -8.88 -46.15 7.80
C ALA A 178 -9.33 -45.55 9.15
N ALA A 179 -9.29 -44.22 9.29
CA ALA A 179 -10.17 -43.54 10.24
C ALA A 179 -11.55 -43.44 9.59
N ASN A 180 -12.49 -44.27 10.05
CA ASN A 180 -13.82 -44.51 9.46
C ASN A 180 -14.78 -43.29 9.40
N ASP A 181 -14.34 -42.08 9.73
CA ASP A 181 -15.20 -40.88 9.82
C ASP A 181 -14.66 -39.62 9.09
N VAL A 182 -13.60 -39.74 8.29
CA VAL A 182 -13.18 -38.64 7.40
C VAL A 182 -13.87 -38.81 6.04
N PRO A 183 -14.47 -37.77 5.42
CA PRO A 183 -15.05 -37.87 4.09
C PRO A 183 -14.02 -38.49 3.14
N GLN A 184 -14.35 -39.66 2.58
CA GLN A 184 -13.46 -40.41 1.67
C GLN A 184 -13.02 -39.48 0.54
N SER A 185 -11.77 -39.03 0.56
CA SER A 185 -11.20 -38.40 -0.64
C SER A 185 -11.11 -39.48 -1.71
N LEU A 186 -11.38 -39.14 -2.97
CA LEU A 186 -11.40 -40.12 -4.06
C LEU A 186 -10.04 -40.78 -4.32
N ILE A 187 -9.01 -40.34 -3.58
CA ILE A 187 -7.61 -40.61 -3.84
C ILE A 187 -6.98 -41.45 -2.71
N THR A 188 -7.67 -41.66 -1.58
CA THR A 188 -7.13 -42.40 -0.43
C THR A 188 -6.69 -43.83 -0.78
N ASN A 189 -7.25 -44.43 -1.84
CA ASN A 189 -6.96 -45.80 -2.26
C ASN A 189 -5.71 -45.93 -3.15
N PHE A 190 -5.08 -44.83 -3.56
CA PHE A 190 -3.92 -44.85 -4.46
C PHE A 190 -2.57 -44.72 -3.72
N PRO A 191 -1.45 -45.21 -4.29
CA PRO A 191 -0.12 -45.04 -3.71
C PRO A 191 0.29 -43.55 -3.60
N ASN A 192 1.06 -43.16 -2.57
CA ASN A 192 1.42 -41.76 -2.26
C ASN A 192 2.02 -40.97 -3.44
N TRP A 193 2.82 -41.61 -4.30
CA TRP A 193 3.38 -40.97 -5.50
C TRP A 193 2.29 -40.63 -6.54
N LEU A 194 1.28 -41.50 -6.66
CA LEU A 194 0.15 -41.31 -7.57
C LEU A 194 -0.83 -40.29 -7.00
N GLN A 195 -1.04 -40.27 -5.68
CA GLN A 195 -1.80 -39.20 -5.01
C GLN A 195 -1.18 -37.83 -5.29
N THR A 196 0.15 -37.73 -5.19
CA THR A 196 0.89 -36.50 -5.51
C THR A 196 0.70 -36.08 -6.97
N LEU A 197 0.75 -37.03 -7.91
CA LEU A 197 0.47 -36.74 -9.32
C LEU A 197 -0.97 -36.31 -9.57
N ILE A 198 -1.96 -36.91 -8.88
CA ILE A 198 -3.37 -36.51 -9.00
C ILE A 198 -3.57 -35.10 -8.44
N VAL A 199 -2.92 -34.74 -7.33
CA VAL A 199 -2.94 -33.38 -6.78
C VAL A 199 -2.38 -32.37 -7.78
N ILE A 200 -1.18 -32.62 -8.32
CA ILE A 200 -0.54 -31.75 -9.33
C ILE A 200 -1.39 -31.69 -10.60
N GLY A 201 -1.93 -32.83 -11.03
CA GLY A 201 -2.84 -32.95 -12.16
C GLY A 201 -4.10 -32.13 -11.96
N SER A 202 -4.71 -32.16 -10.77
CA SER A 202 -5.94 -31.42 -10.45
C SER A 202 -5.70 -29.91 -10.46
N ILE A 203 -4.59 -29.45 -9.89
CA ILE A 203 -4.16 -28.03 -9.95
C ILE A 203 -3.98 -27.61 -11.41
N SER A 204 -3.31 -28.43 -12.21
CA SER A 204 -3.10 -28.18 -13.64
C SER A 204 -4.42 -28.14 -14.41
N THR A 205 -5.31 -29.10 -14.16
CA THR A 205 -6.64 -29.18 -14.78
C THR A 205 -7.49 -27.96 -14.45
N ILE A 206 -7.49 -27.48 -13.19
CA ILE A 206 -8.18 -26.24 -12.83
C ILE A 206 -7.61 -25.04 -13.57
N TYR A 207 -6.28 -24.94 -13.65
CA TYR A 207 -5.62 -23.86 -14.37
C TYR A 207 -6.03 -23.84 -15.86
N PHE A 208 -6.02 -25.00 -16.52
CA PHE A 208 -6.44 -25.13 -17.92
C PHE A 208 -7.95 -24.95 -18.10
N ALA A 209 -8.79 -25.50 -17.22
CA ALA A 209 -10.24 -25.28 -17.22
C ALA A 209 -10.57 -23.79 -17.03
N GLY A 210 -9.78 -23.09 -16.21
CA GLY A 210 -9.76 -21.64 -16.11
C GLY A 210 -9.77 -20.95 -17.45
N ARG A 211 -8.74 -21.27 -18.24
CA ARG A 211 -8.51 -20.68 -19.55
C ARG A 211 -9.52 -21.10 -20.62
N PHE A 212 -9.92 -22.37 -20.63
CA PHE A 212 -10.69 -22.95 -21.74
C PHE A 212 -12.19 -23.11 -21.48
N LEU A 213 -12.63 -23.13 -20.22
CA LEU A 213 -14.04 -23.29 -19.85
C LEU A 213 -14.58 -22.03 -19.17
N PHE A 214 -13.89 -21.54 -18.13
CA PHE A 214 -14.41 -20.46 -17.31
C PHE A 214 -14.32 -19.09 -18.00
N VAL A 215 -13.20 -18.74 -18.64
CA VAL A 215 -13.09 -17.46 -19.38
C VAL A 215 -14.10 -17.35 -20.54
N PRO A 216 -14.34 -18.39 -21.37
CA PRO A 216 -15.43 -18.35 -22.35
C PRO A 216 -16.83 -18.26 -21.74
N LEU A 217 -17.06 -18.90 -20.60
CA LEU A 217 -18.33 -18.79 -19.88
C LEU A 217 -18.56 -17.35 -19.38
N LEU A 218 -17.52 -16.70 -18.85
CA LEU A 218 -17.58 -15.28 -18.47
C LEU A 218 -17.85 -14.36 -19.67
N HIS A 219 -17.34 -14.67 -20.86
CA HIS A 219 -17.71 -13.92 -22.08
C HIS A 219 -19.21 -14.00 -22.40
N ILE A 220 -19.82 -15.18 -22.24
CA ILE A 220 -21.25 -15.37 -22.47
C ILE A 220 -22.05 -14.52 -21.47
N ILE A 221 -21.61 -14.51 -20.21
CA ILE A 221 -22.26 -13.77 -19.13
C ILE A 221 -22.07 -12.25 -19.30
N ALA A 222 -20.87 -11.79 -19.66
CA ALA A 222 -20.59 -10.38 -19.91
C ALA A 222 -21.50 -9.79 -21.00
N ARG A 223 -21.91 -10.60 -21.99
CA ARG A 223 -22.89 -10.18 -23.01
C ARG A 223 -24.27 -9.86 -22.46
N THR A 224 -24.63 -10.41 -21.28
CA THR A 224 -25.91 -10.12 -20.63
C THR A 224 -25.95 -8.74 -19.97
N ARG A 225 -24.78 -8.13 -19.70
CA ARG A 225 -24.62 -6.83 -19.00
C ARG A 225 -25.26 -6.77 -17.61
N LEU A 226 -25.53 -7.91 -16.99
CA LEU A 226 -26.03 -8.00 -15.61
C LEU A 226 -24.85 -8.23 -14.66
N GLN A 227 -24.54 -7.23 -13.84
CA GLN A 227 -23.43 -7.29 -12.87
C GLN A 227 -23.65 -8.39 -11.83
N GLU A 228 -24.90 -8.65 -11.47
CA GLU A 228 -25.29 -9.68 -10.49
C GLU A 228 -24.93 -11.09 -11.00
N LEU A 229 -25.17 -11.34 -12.28
CA LEU A 229 -24.91 -12.65 -12.90
C LEU A 229 -23.40 -12.90 -13.06
N PHE A 230 -22.64 -11.83 -13.28
CA PHE A 230 -21.19 -11.87 -13.32
C PHE A 230 -20.58 -12.17 -11.94
N THR A 231 -21.03 -11.47 -10.89
CA THR A 231 -20.64 -11.74 -9.50
C THR A 231 -21.02 -13.16 -9.07
N ALA A 232 -22.24 -13.59 -9.38
CA ALA A 232 -22.71 -14.94 -9.07
C ALA A 232 -21.85 -16.02 -9.74
N SER A 233 -21.39 -15.79 -10.97
CA SER A 233 -20.54 -16.73 -11.69
C SER A 233 -19.13 -16.83 -11.10
N ALA A 234 -18.58 -15.71 -10.62
CA ALA A 234 -17.32 -15.70 -9.90
C ALA A 234 -17.42 -16.49 -8.58
N LEU A 235 -18.48 -16.27 -7.80
CA LEU A 235 -18.74 -17.02 -6.57
C LEU A 235 -18.96 -18.52 -6.84
N LEU A 236 -19.71 -18.87 -7.89
CA LEU A 236 -19.91 -20.25 -8.32
C LEU A 236 -18.58 -20.92 -8.65
N LEU A 237 -17.68 -20.21 -9.33
CA LEU A 237 -16.34 -20.72 -9.64
C LEU A 237 -15.55 -20.96 -8.36
N VAL A 238 -15.53 -20.00 -7.43
CA VAL A 238 -14.83 -20.15 -6.14
C VAL A 238 -15.34 -21.38 -5.38
N VAL A 239 -16.65 -21.52 -5.23
CA VAL A 239 -17.25 -22.65 -4.52
C VAL A 239 -17.01 -23.97 -5.27
N GLY A 240 -17.18 -23.99 -6.58
CA GLY A 240 -17.00 -25.18 -7.41
C GLY A 240 -15.54 -25.67 -7.43
N VAL A 241 -14.57 -24.77 -7.52
CA VAL A 241 -13.14 -25.12 -7.46
C VAL A 241 -12.75 -25.56 -6.05
N SER A 242 -13.25 -24.88 -5.01
CA SER A 242 -13.02 -25.26 -3.61
C SER A 242 -13.53 -26.66 -3.30
N TYR A 243 -14.76 -26.98 -3.74
CA TYR A 243 -15.34 -28.30 -3.62
C TYR A 243 -14.53 -29.35 -4.42
N SER A 244 -14.11 -29.00 -5.64
CA SER A 244 -13.28 -29.90 -6.46
C SER A 244 -11.94 -30.25 -5.79
N MET A 245 -11.31 -29.28 -5.10
CA MET A 245 -10.10 -29.52 -4.33
C MET A 245 -10.36 -30.42 -3.11
N GLN A 246 -11.50 -30.25 -2.44
CA GLN A 246 -11.91 -31.12 -1.35
C GLN A 246 -12.05 -32.59 -1.78
N LEU A 247 -12.59 -32.85 -2.97
CA LEU A 247 -12.68 -34.21 -3.54
C LEU A 247 -11.31 -34.87 -3.75
N VAL A 248 -10.29 -34.05 -4.01
CA VAL A 248 -8.89 -34.45 -4.23
C VAL A 248 -8.11 -34.47 -2.89
N GLY A 249 -8.79 -34.31 -1.75
CA GLY A 249 -8.17 -34.33 -0.43
C GLY A 249 -7.34 -33.08 -0.10
N LEU A 250 -7.57 -31.98 -0.82
CA LEU A 250 -6.94 -30.69 -0.58
C LEU A 250 -7.92 -29.74 0.12
N SER A 251 -7.38 -28.74 0.82
CA SER A 251 -8.21 -27.76 1.53
C SER A 251 -9.05 -26.91 0.55
N PRO A 252 -10.33 -26.61 0.88
CA PRO A 252 -11.15 -25.64 0.14
C PRO A 252 -10.44 -24.29 -0.05
N ALA A 253 -9.62 -23.91 0.93
CA ALA A 253 -8.79 -22.71 0.96
C ALA A 253 -7.86 -22.61 -0.27
N LEU A 254 -7.22 -23.74 -0.64
CA LEU A 254 -6.35 -23.82 -1.82
C LEU A 254 -7.14 -23.69 -3.12
N GLY A 255 -8.37 -24.24 -3.17
CA GLY A 255 -9.24 -24.12 -4.34
C GLY A 255 -9.70 -22.70 -4.59
N ALA A 256 -10.13 -21.99 -3.54
CA ALA A 256 -10.50 -20.58 -3.64
C ALA A 256 -9.32 -19.70 -4.09
N PHE A 257 -8.12 -19.96 -3.58
CA PHE A 257 -6.91 -19.31 -4.07
C PHE A 257 -6.69 -19.54 -5.57
N MET A 258 -6.74 -20.80 -6.01
CA MET A 258 -6.54 -21.18 -7.42
C MET A 258 -7.60 -20.55 -8.34
N ALA A 259 -8.86 -20.50 -7.88
CA ALA A 259 -9.93 -19.79 -8.54
C ALA A 259 -9.60 -18.30 -8.74
N GLY A 260 -9.08 -17.64 -7.70
CA GLY A 260 -8.63 -16.25 -7.77
C GLY A 260 -7.53 -16.05 -8.81
N VAL A 261 -6.47 -16.87 -8.80
CA VAL A 261 -5.34 -16.77 -9.74
C VAL A 261 -5.77 -16.99 -11.20
N VAL A 262 -6.67 -17.94 -11.42
CA VAL A 262 -7.26 -18.20 -12.73
C VAL A 262 -7.99 -16.96 -13.25
N LEU A 263 -8.80 -16.31 -12.40
CA LEU A 263 -9.55 -15.12 -12.75
C LEU A 263 -8.67 -13.88 -12.88
N ALA A 264 -7.59 -13.78 -12.11
CA ALA A 264 -6.63 -12.68 -12.20
C ALA A 264 -5.92 -12.60 -13.55
N ASN A 265 -5.82 -13.73 -14.27
CA ASN A 265 -5.24 -13.78 -15.61
C ASN A 265 -6.28 -13.55 -16.73
N SER A 266 -7.54 -13.29 -16.40
CA SER A 266 -8.59 -13.00 -17.38
C SER A 266 -8.70 -11.51 -17.70
N GLU A 267 -9.23 -11.18 -18.87
CA GLU A 267 -9.55 -9.79 -19.27
C GLU A 267 -10.64 -9.14 -18.39
N PHE A 268 -11.40 -9.97 -17.68
CA PHE A 268 -12.48 -9.59 -16.78
C PHE A 268 -12.02 -9.25 -15.36
N ARG A 269 -10.72 -9.33 -15.07
CA ARG A 269 -10.18 -9.10 -13.71
C ARG A 269 -10.65 -7.79 -13.10
N HIS A 270 -10.61 -6.69 -13.84
CA HIS A 270 -10.96 -5.37 -13.28
C HIS A 270 -12.44 -5.23 -12.95
N GLU A 271 -13.29 -5.88 -13.73
CA GLU A 271 -14.73 -5.94 -13.48
C GLU A 271 -15.01 -6.80 -12.24
N LEU A 272 -14.39 -7.99 -12.15
CA LEU A 272 -14.45 -8.86 -10.97
C LEU A 272 -13.92 -8.18 -9.71
N GLU A 273 -12.78 -7.50 -9.80
CA GLU A 273 -12.18 -6.76 -8.70
C GLU A 273 -13.10 -5.62 -8.25
N GLY A 274 -13.72 -4.91 -9.19
CA GLY A 274 -14.68 -3.84 -8.91
C GLY A 274 -15.94 -4.34 -8.20
N ASP A 275 -16.50 -5.46 -8.67
CA ASP A 275 -17.72 -6.05 -8.12
C ASP A 275 -17.50 -6.65 -6.72
N ILE A 276 -16.29 -7.16 -6.45
CA ILE A 276 -15.96 -7.76 -5.15
C ILE A 276 -15.35 -6.73 -4.17
N ALA A 277 -14.87 -5.58 -4.65
CA ALA A 277 -14.28 -4.54 -3.80
C ALA A 277 -15.13 -4.13 -2.57
N PRO A 278 -16.47 -3.99 -2.66
CA PRO A 278 -17.31 -3.70 -1.50
C PRO A 278 -17.26 -4.80 -0.43
N PHE A 279 -17.13 -6.06 -0.85
CA PHE A 279 -17.09 -7.22 0.03
C PHE A 279 -15.70 -7.47 0.60
N LYS A 280 -14.63 -7.07 -0.10
CA LYS A 280 -13.24 -7.30 0.30
C LYS A 280 -12.97 -6.91 1.76
N GLY A 281 -13.35 -5.70 2.16
CA GLY A 281 -13.15 -5.22 3.54
C GLY A 281 -13.95 -6.01 4.58
N LEU A 282 -15.19 -6.40 4.22
CA LEU A 282 -16.07 -7.17 5.10
C LEU A 282 -15.60 -8.61 5.27
N LEU A 283 -15.14 -9.25 4.20
CA LEU A 283 -14.58 -10.61 4.18
C LEU A 283 -13.27 -10.68 4.97
N LEU A 284 -12.39 -9.69 4.80
CA LEU A 284 -11.18 -9.57 5.60
C LEU A 284 -11.54 -9.39 7.08
N GLY A 285 -12.55 -8.56 7.37
CA GLY A 285 -13.07 -8.37 8.71
C GLY A 285 -13.62 -9.66 9.32
N LEU A 286 -14.36 -10.45 8.53
CA LEU A 286 -14.88 -11.76 8.93
C LEU A 286 -13.77 -12.72 9.34
N PHE A 287 -12.71 -12.80 8.53
CA PHE A 287 -11.55 -13.62 8.81
C PHE A 287 -10.87 -13.22 10.14
N PHE A 288 -10.51 -11.94 10.28
CA PHE A 288 -9.82 -11.47 11.49
C PHE A 288 -10.67 -11.57 12.75
N LEU A 289 -11.99 -11.41 12.60
CA LEU A 289 -12.91 -11.60 13.69
C LEU A 289 -12.98 -13.08 14.09
N GLY A 290 -13.10 -14.01 13.13
CA GLY A 290 -13.04 -15.44 13.40
C GLY A 290 -11.72 -15.87 14.08
N VAL A 291 -10.59 -15.32 13.61
CA VAL A 291 -9.28 -15.51 14.25
C VAL A 291 -9.28 -14.95 15.68
N GLY A 292 -9.87 -13.78 15.92
CA GLY A 292 -9.98 -13.21 17.26
C GLY A 292 -10.78 -14.10 18.21
N ALA A 293 -11.89 -14.67 17.71
CA ALA A 293 -12.74 -15.57 18.47
C ALA A 293 -12.08 -16.93 18.77
N SER A 294 -11.15 -17.38 17.93
CA SER A 294 -10.43 -18.65 18.15
C SER A 294 -9.30 -18.55 19.18
N ILE A 295 -8.94 -17.34 19.63
CA ILE A 295 -7.90 -17.13 20.65
C ILE A 295 -8.34 -17.69 21.99
N ASN A 296 -7.73 -18.81 22.38
CA ASN A 296 -7.98 -19.48 23.64
C ASN A 296 -7.16 -18.84 24.78
N PHE A 297 -7.79 -17.91 25.53
CA PHE A 297 -7.15 -17.26 26.68
C PHE A 297 -6.78 -18.22 27.81
N LYS A 298 -7.54 -19.32 27.98
CA LYS A 298 -7.20 -20.33 28.98
C LYS A 298 -5.86 -20.97 28.67
N LEU A 299 -5.60 -21.28 27.40
CA LEU A 299 -4.32 -21.81 26.95
C LEU A 299 -3.18 -20.80 27.12
N ILE A 300 -3.44 -19.51 26.92
CA ILE A 300 -2.46 -18.43 27.18
C ILE A 300 -2.10 -18.36 28.66
N ILE A 301 -3.08 -18.50 29.55
CA ILE A 301 -2.87 -18.47 31.01
C ILE A 301 -2.18 -19.75 31.49
N GLU A 302 -2.44 -20.89 30.87
CA GLU A 302 -1.80 -22.18 31.20
C GLU A 302 -0.35 -22.25 30.71
N ASN A 303 -0.03 -21.69 29.54
CA ASN A 303 1.32 -21.72 28.94
C ASN A 303 1.88 -20.33 28.61
N PRO A 304 1.91 -19.38 29.56
CA PRO A 304 2.26 -18.00 29.27
C PRO A 304 3.73 -17.88 28.88
N LEU A 305 4.61 -18.65 29.55
CA LEU A 305 6.05 -18.62 29.29
C LEU A 305 6.34 -19.07 27.86
N PHE A 306 5.76 -20.18 27.42
CA PHE A 306 5.93 -20.64 26.04
C PHE A 306 5.46 -19.58 25.04
N ILE A 307 4.24 -19.05 25.19
CA ILE A 307 3.66 -18.13 24.19
C ILE A 307 4.43 -16.80 24.11
N PHE A 308 4.68 -16.15 25.25
CA PHE A 308 5.32 -14.84 25.24
C PHE A 308 6.82 -14.91 24.94
N VAL A 309 7.54 -15.91 25.48
CA VAL A 309 8.99 -16.06 25.22
C VAL A 309 9.21 -16.51 23.78
N PHE A 310 8.46 -17.52 23.31
CA PHE A 310 8.61 -17.99 21.93
C PHE A 310 8.16 -16.92 20.92
N GLY A 311 7.09 -16.18 21.21
CA GLY A 311 6.68 -15.02 20.41
C GLY A 311 7.74 -13.93 20.35
N ALA A 312 8.37 -13.60 21.48
CA ALA A 312 9.47 -12.63 21.50
C ALA A 312 10.69 -13.12 20.71
N ILE A 313 11.06 -14.40 20.86
CA ILE A 313 12.15 -15.02 20.09
C ILE A 313 11.84 -14.95 18.59
N LEU A 314 10.62 -15.31 18.19
CA LEU A 314 10.17 -15.22 16.80
C LEU A 314 10.36 -13.82 16.24
N THR A 315 9.85 -12.80 16.93
CA THR A 315 9.97 -11.41 16.51
C THR A 315 11.43 -10.99 16.41
N LEU A 316 12.28 -11.38 17.38
CA LEU A 316 13.71 -11.06 17.39
C LEU A 316 14.47 -11.72 16.25
N VAL A 317 14.21 -13.00 15.97
CA VAL A 317 14.83 -13.75 14.87
C VAL A 317 14.45 -13.11 13.54
N LYS A 318 13.15 -12.86 13.30
CA LYS A 318 12.69 -12.20 12.07
C LYS A 318 13.26 -10.82 11.91
N PHE A 319 13.25 -10.02 12.98
CA PHE A 319 13.86 -8.71 12.99
C PHE A 319 15.35 -8.78 12.60
N GLY A 320 16.12 -9.70 13.17
CA GLY A 320 17.53 -9.91 12.85
C GLY A 320 17.74 -10.27 11.38
N VAL A 321 16.94 -11.19 10.84
CA VAL A 321 17.00 -11.59 9.41
C VAL A 321 16.70 -10.41 8.50
N LEU A 322 15.60 -9.69 8.74
CA LEU A 322 15.20 -8.52 7.95
C LEU A 322 16.23 -7.39 8.05
N PHE A 323 16.79 -7.18 9.23
CA PHE A 323 17.82 -6.18 9.48
C PHE A 323 19.10 -6.48 8.73
N ALA A 324 19.53 -7.76 8.73
CA ALA A 324 20.69 -8.21 7.99
C ALA A 324 20.49 -8.03 6.47
N ILE A 325 19.36 -8.50 5.93
CA ILE A 325 19.04 -8.41 4.48
C ILE A 325 19.08 -6.96 4.01
N SER A 326 18.39 -6.07 4.73
CA SER A 326 18.36 -4.64 4.37
C SER A 326 19.71 -3.94 4.55
N ARG A 327 20.54 -4.38 5.50
CA ARG A 327 21.92 -3.90 5.68
C ARG A 327 22.82 -4.30 4.50
N PHE A 328 22.72 -5.53 4.01
CA PHE A 328 23.42 -5.98 2.80
C PHE A 328 23.00 -5.19 1.57
N ASN A 329 21.73 -4.76 1.51
CA ASN A 329 21.21 -3.88 0.48
C ASN A 329 21.52 -2.38 0.71
N LYS A 330 22.43 -2.05 1.64
CA LYS A 330 22.96 -0.71 1.91
C LYS A 330 21.90 0.34 2.30
N LYS A 331 20.78 -0.07 2.92
CA LYS A 331 19.79 0.88 3.44
C LYS A 331 20.34 1.64 4.66
N LYS A 332 19.91 2.90 4.81
CA LYS A 332 20.19 3.72 6.00
C LYS A 332 19.56 3.08 7.24
N LEU A 333 20.16 3.31 8.40
CA LEU A 333 19.79 2.61 9.65
C LEU A 333 18.32 2.85 10.03
N ASP A 334 17.83 4.07 9.87
CA ASP A 334 16.44 4.46 10.09
C ASP A 334 15.46 3.69 9.20
N GLN A 335 15.73 3.60 7.89
CA GLN A 335 14.93 2.86 6.93
C GLN A 335 14.99 1.36 7.20
N ASN A 336 16.16 0.85 7.59
CA ASN A 336 16.37 -0.54 7.96
C ASN A 336 15.49 -0.91 9.17
N LEU A 337 15.54 -0.10 10.23
CA LEU A 337 14.75 -0.33 11.43
C LEU A 337 13.25 -0.30 11.15
N GLN A 338 12.76 0.69 10.39
CA GLN A 338 11.35 0.73 9.97
C GLN A 338 10.93 -0.52 9.17
N PHE A 339 11.77 -0.96 8.24
CA PHE A 339 11.54 -2.17 7.44
C PHE A 339 11.51 -3.43 8.33
N ALA A 340 12.51 -3.60 9.21
CA ALA A 340 12.63 -4.77 10.06
C ALA A 340 11.51 -4.86 11.11
N PHE A 341 11.18 -3.75 11.79
CA PHE A 341 10.07 -3.73 12.75
C PHE A 341 8.73 -4.02 12.07
N GLY A 342 8.48 -3.44 10.90
CA GLY A 342 7.23 -3.66 10.17
C GLY A 342 6.98 -5.12 9.82
N LEU A 343 8.01 -5.84 9.37
CA LEU A 343 7.87 -7.21 8.85
C LEU A 343 8.19 -8.31 9.87
N SER A 344 8.64 -7.95 11.07
CA SER A 344 9.12 -8.91 12.09
C SER A 344 8.07 -9.86 12.65
N GLN A 345 6.78 -9.63 12.38
CA GLN A 345 5.67 -10.33 13.00
C GLN A 345 5.12 -11.45 12.13
N ALA A 346 4.41 -12.40 12.71
CA ALA A 346 3.77 -13.47 11.94
C ALA A 346 2.55 -12.95 11.17
N GLY A 347 2.25 -13.61 10.04
CA GLY A 347 1.16 -13.26 9.14
C GLY A 347 -0.09 -14.10 9.28
N GLU A 348 -1.18 -13.64 8.66
CA GLU A 348 -2.49 -14.29 8.57
C GLU A 348 -2.41 -15.74 8.06
N PHE A 349 -1.48 -15.97 7.13
CA PHE A 349 -1.23 -17.29 6.56
C PHE A 349 -0.70 -18.30 7.57
N GLY A 350 -0.14 -17.84 8.69
CA GLY A 350 0.23 -18.73 9.79
C GLY A 350 -0.98 -19.51 10.31
N PHE A 351 -2.14 -18.87 10.47
CA PHE A 351 -3.36 -19.56 10.90
C PHE A 351 -3.82 -20.59 9.88
N VAL A 352 -3.79 -20.23 8.58
CA VAL A 352 -4.18 -21.12 7.49
C VAL A 352 -3.29 -22.35 7.45
N ILE A 353 -1.97 -22.16 7.50
CA ILE A 353 -0.99 -23.26 7.49
C ILE A 353 -1.16 -24.13 8.73
N MET A 354 -1.30 -23.55 9.92
CA MET A 354 -1.46 -24.33 11.15
C MET A 354 -2.75 -25.15 11.15
N SER A 355 -3.86 -24.57 10.69
CA SER A 355 -5.14 -25.29 10.53
C SER A 355 -5.02 -26.44 9.55
N PHE A 356 -4.32 -26.24 8.43
CA PHE A 356 -4.10 -27.29 7.45
C PHE A 356 -3.17 -28.40 7.97
N CYS A 357 -2.14 -28.04 8.73
CA CYS A 357 -1.28 -29.02 9.41
C CYS A 357 -2.03 -29.86 10.45
N MET A 358 -3.03 -29.30 11.14
CA MET A 358 -3.93 -30.06 12.03
C MET A 358 -4.77 -31.05 11.21
N GLN A 359 -5.36 -30.63 10.09
CA GLN A 359 -6.13 -31.50 9.20
C GLN A 359 -5.28 -32.65 8.65
N LEU A 360 -4.01 -32.40 8.33
CA LEU A 360 -3.05 -33.39 7.84
C LEU A 360 -2.37 -34.21 8.95
N ASN A 361 -2.73 -33.99 10.22
CA ASN A 361 -2.12 -34.63 11.39
C ASN A 361 -0.58 -34.48 11.47
N ILE A 362 -0.02 -33.41 10.89
CA ILE A 362 1.42 -33.09 10.95
C ILE A 362 1.80 -32.55 12.33
N ILE A 363 0.86 -31.86 12.98
CA ILE A 363 1.06 -31.15 14.24
C ILE A 363 -0.05 -31.55 15.23
N PRO A 364 0.27 -31.90 16.49
CA PRO A 364 -0.73 -32.12 17.52
C PRO A 364 -1.58 -30.87 17.78
N ASN A 365 -2.89 -31.05 17.99
CA ASN A 365 -3.84 -29.94 18.20
C ASN A 365 -3.41 -28.96 19.31
N VAL A 366 -2.84 -29.47 20.41
CA VAL A 366 -2.34 -28.63 21.52
C VAL A 366 -1.24 -27.69 21.06
N LEU A 367 -0.24 -28.23 20.35
CA LEU A 367 0.87 -27.43 19.82
C LEU A 367 0.38 -26.46 18.75
N ALA A 368 -0.53 -26.90 17.88
CA ALA A 368 -1.09 -26.03 16.85
C ALA A 368 -1.81 -24.81 17.45
N ASN A 369 -2.62 -25.02 18.48
CA ASN A 369 -3.29 -23.95 19.22
C ASN A 369 -2.31 -23.02 19.94
N GLN A 370 -1.22 -23.56 20.50
CA GLN A 370 -0.14 -22.75 21.10
C GLN A 370 0.55 -21.86 20.06
N ILE A 371 0.88 -22.40 18.88
CA ILE A 371 1.50 -21.63 17.79
C ILE A 371 0.53 -20.59 17.22
N MET A 372 -0.76 -20.92 17.06
CA MET A 372 -1.78 -19.93 16.68
C MET A 372 -1.90 -18.79 17.71
N ALA A 373 -1.80 -19.09 19.01
CA ALA A 373 -1.75 -18.07 20.05
C ALA A 373 -0.49 -17.19 19.95
N VAL A 374 0.68 -17.77 19.64
CA VAL A 374 1.91 -17.02 19.35
C VAL A 374 1.72 -16.08 18.16
N ILE A 375 1.13 -16.56 17.07
CA ILE A 375 0.84 -15.74 15.87
C ILE A 375 -0.06 -14.57 16.25
N ALA A 376 -1.18 -14.83 16.94
CA ALA A 376 -2.13 -13.82 17.37
C ALA A 376 -1.48 -12.75 18.26
N MET A 377 -0.72 -13.17 19.28
CA MET A 377 -0.04 -12.25 20.18
C MET A 377 1.03 -11.42 19.45
N SER A 378 1.75 -12.00 18.49
CA SER A 378 2.69 -11.26 17.65
C SER A 378 1.99 -10.18 16.81
N MET A 379 0.83 -10.48 16.23
CA MET A 379 0.05 -9.51 15.46
C MET A 379 -0.42 -8.34 16.32
N VAL A 380 -0.94 -8.63 17.52
CA VAL A 380 -1.35 -7.60 18.49
C VAL A 380 -0.15 -6.74 18.91
N ALA A 381 1.04 -7.32 19.05
CA ALA A 381 2.26 -6.59 19.41
C ALA A 381 2.78 -5.66 18.29
N THR A 382 2.46 -5.93 17.02
CA THR A 382 2.92 -5.16 15.84
C THR A 382 2.76 -3.64 15.94
N PRO A 383 1.56 -3.08 16.17
CA PRO A 383 1.37 -1.63 16.26
C PRO A 383 2.20 -1.01 17.39
N PHE A 384 2.38 -1.71 18.51
CA PHE A 384 3.18 -1.24 19.63
C PHE A 384 4.67 -1.21 19.28
N LEU A 385 5.20 -2.23 18.61
CA LEU A 385 6.58 -2.24 18.12
C LEU A 385 6.84 -1.11 17.11
N LEU A 386 5.90 -0.86 16.22
CA LEU A 386 5.98 0.25 15.27
C LEU A 386 5.95 1.61 15.98
N LEU A 387 5.11 1.77 17.00
CA LEU A 387 5.04 2.98 17.82
C LEU A 387 6.33 3.19 18.65
N ILE A 388 6.90 2.12 19.20
CA ILE A 388 8.21 2.14 19.87
C ILE A 388 9.29 2.61 18.91
N ASN A 389 9.32 2.04 17.69
CA ASN A 389 10.28 2.46 16.69
C ASN A 389 10.13 3.96 16.36
N GLU A 390 8.92 4.46 16.21
CA GLU A 390 8.66 5.87 15.89
C GLU A 390 8.98 6.84 17.04
N ARG A 391 8.72 6.43 18.29
CA ARG A 391 8.81 7.33 19.45
C ARG A 391 10.15 7.26 20.18
N LEU A 392 10.81 6.11 20.18
CA LEU A 392 12.08 5.88 20.90
C LEU A 392 13.28 5.83 19.97
N ILE A 393 13.13 5.19 18.80
CA ILE A 393 14.25 4.86 17.94
C ILE A 393 14.45 5.92 16.87
N TYR A 394 13.39 6.30 16.14
CA TYR A 394 13.44 7.31 15.07
C TYR A 394 14.00 8.69 15.50
N PRO A 395 13.71 9.20 16.72
CA PRO A 395 14.33 10.45 17.19
C PRO A 395 15.82 10.30 17.54
N ASN A 396 16.25 9.11 17.97
CA ASN A 396 17.59 8.83 18.48
C ASN A 396 18.55 8.23 17.43
N THR A 397 18.04 7.60 16.37
CA THR A 397 18.81 7.06 15.24
C THR A 397 19.02 8.09 14.13
N ARG A 398 18.64 9.35 14.37
CA ARG A 398 19.30 10.48 13.74
C ARG A 398 20.75 10.40 14.20
N ILE A 399 21.57 9.66 13.45
CA ILE A 399 23.01 9.70 13.59
C ILE A 399 23.35 11.18 13.52
N LYS A 400 23.73 11.75 14.67
CA LYS A 400 24.77 12.75 14.73
C LYS A 400 25.87 12.18 13.85
N GLU A 401 25.95 12.64 12.60
CA GLU A 401 27.12 12.45 11.75
C GLU A 401 28.27 13.14 12.51
N LYS A 402 28.90 12.40 13.40
CA LYS A 402 30.10 12.80 14.12
C LYS A 402 31.20 11.88 13.65
N GLY A 403 32.11 12.43 12.84
CA GLY A 403 33.48 11.95 12.76
C GLY A 403 33.95 11.43 11.40
N THR A 404 34.00 12.31 10.40
CA THR A 404 35.29 12.58 9.72
C THR A 404 35.37 14.09 9.48
N ASP A 405 36.31 14.71 10.21
CA ASP A 405 36.69 16.13 10.22
C ASP A 405 35.75 17.16 10.86
N THR A 406 35.53 17.02 12.18
CA THR A 406 35.12 18.13 13.06
C THR A 406 36.33 18.78 13.74
N ASN A 407 37.32 19.16 12.94
CA ASN A 407 38.40 20.09 13.33
C ASN A 407 38.77 21.02 12.16
N LYS A 408 37.76 21.41 11.37
CA LYS A 408 37.73 22.77 10.84
C LYS A 408 36.72 23.51 11.68
N GLU A 409 37.15 24.69 12.08
CA GLU A 409 36.44 25.65 12.88
C GLU A 409 34.98 25.74 12.46
N SER A 410 34.15 26.06 13.43
CA SER A 410 32.82 26.60 13.27
C SER A 410 32.83 27.81 12.32
N ASP A 411 32.86 27.54 11.02
CA ASP A 411 32.28 28.40 10.02
C ASP A 411 30.78 28.09 10.03
N PHE A 412 30.10 28.51 11.11
CA PHE A 412 28.75 29.02 10.98
C PHE A 412 28.85 30.25 10.08
N ILE A 413 29.00 30.03 8.78
CA ILE A 413 28.50 31.02 7.85
C ILE A 413 26.99 30.85 7.99
N GLU A 414 26.38 31.78 8.72
CA GLU A 414 24.98 32.15 8.59
C GLU A 414 24.73 32.52 7.13
N GLU A 415 24.69 31.52 6.24
CA GLU A 415 24.06 31.67 4.94
C GLU A 415 22.56 31.66 5.19
N ASP A 416 22.07 32.84 5.54
CA ASP A 416 20.67 33.22 5.44
C ASP A 416 20.30 33.23 3.96
N ASN A 417 19.90 32.06 3.47
CA ASN A 417 19.39 31.95 2.12
C ASN A 417 18.05 32.71 2.06
N PRO A 418 17.88 33.60 1.06
CA PRO A 418 16.65 34.37 0.94
C PRO A 418 15.42 33.51 0.59
N VAL A 419 15.64 32.25 0.17
CA VAL A 419 14.59 31.34 -0.28
C VAL A 419 14.68 30.00 0.45
N ILE A 420 13.53 29.50 0.89
CA ILE A 420 13.36 28.14 1.43
C ILE A 420 12.41 27.37 0.52
N ILE A 421 12.73 26.11 0.20
CA ILE A 421 11.91 25.21 -0.61
C ILE A 421 11.57 23.98 0.23
N ALA A 422 10.30 23.76 0.51
CA ALA A 422 9.83 22.53 1.15
C ALA A 422 9.25 21.55 0.12
N GLY A 423 9.82 20.35 0.05
CA GLY A 423 9.48 19.32 -0.91
C GLY A 423 10.29 19.44 -2.21
N PHE A 424 11.40 18.71 -2.32
CA PHE A 424 12.24 18.64 -3.51
C PHE A 424 11.82 17.48 -4.43
N GLY A 425 10.51 17.43 -4.70
CA GLY A 425 9.84 16.56 -5.65
C GLY A 425 10.15 16.92 -7.11
N HIS A 426 9.34 16.42 -8.05
CA HIS A 426 9.42 16.85 -9.46
C HIS A 426 9.22 18.36 -9.62
N PHE A 427 8.23 18.92 -8.91
CA PHE A 427 7.94 20.35 -8.94
C PHE A 427 9.04 21.18 -8.25
N GLY A 428 9.34 20.89 -6.97
CA GLY A 428 10.32 21.66 -6.20
C GLY A 428 11.74 21.58 -6.75
N SER A 429 12.15 20.44 -7.31
CA SER A 429 13.47 20.31 -7.95
C SER A 429 13.63 21.16 -9.20
N THR A 430 12.56 21.30 -10.00
CA THR A 430 12.55 22.18 -11.18
C THR A 430 12.70 23.64 -10.77
N VAL A 431 11.94 24.07 -9.75
CA VAL A 431 12.04 25.43 -9.20
C VAL A 431 13.42 25.69 -8.61
N GLY A 432 13.95 24.75 -7.81
CA GLY A 432 15.28 24.88 -7.20
C GLY A 432 16.40 24.96 -8.23
N ARG A 433 16.33 24.19 -9.32
CA ARG A 433 17.29 24.26 -10.43
C ARG A 433 17.22 25.61 -11.16
N LEU A 434 16.03 26.14 -11.40
CA LEU A 434 15.84 27.44 -12.04
C LEU A 434 16.41 28.58 -11.19
N LEU A 435 16.13 28.58 -9.88
CA LEU A 435 16.68 29.57 -8.95
C LEU A 435 18.20 29.53 -8.90
N ARG A 436 18.76 28.31 -8.83
CA ARG A 436 20.21 28.12 -8.83
C ARG A 436 20.87 28.60 -10.12
N ALA A 437 20.26 28.34 -11.28
CA ALA A 437 20.76 28.83 -12.57
C ALA A 437 20.86 30.37 -12.61
N ASN A 438 20.04 31.06 -11.81
CA ASN A 438 20.05 32.50 -11.63
C ASN A 438 20.84 32.96 -10.39
N LYS A 439 21.75 32.12 -9.87
CA LYS A 439 22.60 32.39 -8.69
C LYS A 439 21.82 32.71 -7.40
N VAL A 440 20.55 32.31 -7.31
CA VAL A 440 19.77 32.41 -6.07
C VAL A 440 19.97 31.14 -5.25
N LYS A 441 20.60 31.29 -4.08
CA LYS A 441 20.77 30.19 -3.12
C LYS A 441 19.45 29.92 -2.39
N ALA A 442 19.14 28.65 -2.19
CA ALA A 442 17.94 28.21 -1.49
C ALA A 442 18.27 27.13 -0.46
N THR A 443 17.60 27.18 0.69
CA THR A 443 17.59 26.11 1.68
C THR A 443 16.48 25.12 1.33
N ILE A 444 16.78 23.82 1.27
CA ILE A 444 15.82 22.78 0.94
C ILE A 444 15.40 22.04 2.22
N LEU A 445 14.10 21.81 2.37
CA LEU A 445 13.50 20.93 3.37
C LEU A 445 12.93 19.70 2.66
N ASP A 446 13.41 18.51 3.00
CA ASP A 446 12.89 17.26 2.43
C ASP A 446 12.85 16.14 3.49
N TYR A 447 11.86 15.26 3.37
CA TYR A 447 11.65 14.11 4.24
C TYR A 447 12.20 12.80 3.63
N ASP A 448 12.60 12.81 2.35
CA ASP A 448 13.22 11.69 1.66
C ASP A 448 14.75 11.73 1.85
N SER A 449 15.24 10.87 2.74
CA SER A 449 16.67 10.78 3.07
C SER A 449 17.55 10.42 1.88
N ASP A 450 17.01 9.76 0.85
CA ASP A 450 17.79 9.29 -0.31
C ASP A 450 18.13 10.46 -1.25
N ARG A 451 17.27 11.49 -1.29
CA ARG A 451 17.51 12.71 -2.10
C ARG A 451 18.56 13.61 -1.49
N ILE A 452 18.70 13.63 -0.18
CA ILE A 452 19.54 14.61 0.55
C ILE A 452 20.99 14.52 0.14
N ASP A 453 21.53 13.30 -0.02
CA ASP A 453 22.93 13.11 -0.38
C ASP A 453 23.22 13.64 -1.79
N VAL A 454 22.26 13.45 -2.71
CA VAL A 454 22.33 14.01 -4.06
C VAL A 454 22.25 15.53 -4.01
N LEU A 455 21.36 16.09 -3.21
CA LEU A 455 21.16 17.54 -3.10
C LEU A 455 22.35 18.26 -2.47
N ARG A 456 22.96 17.66 -1.45
CA ARG A 456 24.22 18.16 -0.85
C ARG A 456 25.36 18.12 -1.86
N LYS A 457 25.50 17.04 -2.65
CA LYS A 457 26.47 16.96 -3.75
C LYS A 457 26.21 17.99 -4.85
N LEU A 458 24.95 18.35 -5.07
CA LEU A 458 24.55 19.43 -5.96
C LEU A 458 24.76 20.82 -5.34
N GLY A 459 25.30 20.94 -4.13
CA GLY A 459 25.63 22.21 -3.48
C GLY A 459 24.44 22.93 -2.87
N PHE A 460 23.32 22.25 -2.62
CA PHE A 460 22.20 22.82 -1.87
C PHE A 460 22.39 22.62 -0.36
N LYS A 461 22.01 23.63 0.43
CA LYS A 461 21.85 23.49 1.89
C LYS A 461 20.55 22.73 2.14
N VAL A 462 20.63 21.54 2.73
CA VAL A 462 19.46 20.65 2.91
C VAL A 462 19.28 20.24 4.35
N TYR A 463 18.06 20.45 4.85
CA TYR A 463 17.61 19.98 6.15
C TYR A 463 16.68 18.79 5.98
N TYR A 464 17.03 17.72 6.66
CA TYR A 464 16.19 16.54 6.77
C TYR A 464 15.12 16.72 7.84
N GLY A 465 13.86 16.53 7.47
CA GLY A 465 12.78 16.38 8.43
C GLY A 465 11.40 16.76 7.90
N ASP A 466 10.42 16.60 8.78
CA ASP A 466 9.03 16.97 8.53
C ASP A 466 8.84 18.49 8.60
N ALA A 467 8.48 19.09 7.47
CA ALA A 467 8.27 20.53 7.33
C ALA A 467 7.06 21.06 8.12
N THR A 468 6.19 20.19 8.67
CA THR A 468 5.09 20.61 9.57
C THR A 468 5.59 21.04 10.95
N ARG A 469 6.84 20.68 11.31
CA ARG A 469 7.42 21.01 12.62
C ARG A 469 8.01 22.42 12.63
N LEU A 470 7.47 23.27 13.51
CA LEU A 470 7.93 24.65 13.70
C LEU A 470 9.44 24.77 13.93
N GLU A 471 10.01 23.89 14.75
CA GLU A 471 11.45 23.90 15.06
C GLU A 471 12.32 23.66 13.82
N LEU A 472 11.86 22.84 12.87
CA LEU A 472 12.57 22.63 11.61
C LEU A 472 12.47 23.87 10.70
N LEU A 473 11.30 24.52 10.67
CA LEU A 473 11.10 25.76 9.91
C LEU A 473 11.99 26.89 10.44
N LYS A 474 12.10 27.03 11.78
CA LYS A 474 13.05 27.97 12.41
C LYS A 474 14.48 27.63 12.05
N ALA A 475 14.89 26.37 12.22
CA ALA A 475 16.25 25.92 11.90
C ALA A 475 16.61 26.08 10.41
N ALA A 476 15.62 26.04 9.52
CA ALA A 476 15.79 26.30 8.08
C ALA A 476 15.98 27.78 7.74
N GLY A 477 15.79 28.68 8.71
CA GLY A 477 15.92 30.13 8.55
C GLY A 477 14.62 30.83 8.13
N CYS A 478 13.44 30.29 8.43
CA CYS A 478 12.17 30.93 8.06
C CYS A 478 11.98 32.33 8.66
N GLU A 479 12.70 32.67 9.73
CA GLU A 479 12.68 34.00 10.36
C GLU A 479 13.34 35.07 9.47
N ASN A 480 14.43 34.71 8.77
CA ASN A 480 15.23 35.63 7.95
C ASN A 480 14.96 35.47 6.44
N ALA A 481 14.29 34.39 6.04
CA ALA A 481 13.96 34.14 4.64
C ALA A 481 12.98 35.19 4.08
N LYS A 482 13.16 35.55 2.81
CA LYS A 482 12.26 36.46 2.09
C LYS A 482 11.10 35.72 1.43
N LEU A 483 11.32 34.46 1.07
CA LEU A 483 10.42 33.65 0.28
C LEU A 483 10.42 32.19 0.74
N PHE A 484 9.24 31.61 0.86
CA PHE A 484 9.03 30.20 1.08
C PHE A 484 8.26 29.59 -0.08
N ILE A 485 8.79 28.50 -0.64
CA ILE A 485 8.16 27.73 -1.71
C ILE A 485 7.66 26.42 -1.11
N ALA A 486 6.34 26.30 -1.00
CA ALA A 486 5.64 25.12 -0.49
C ALA A 486 5.32 24.17 -1.66
N ALA A 487 6.21 23.21 -1.92
CA ALA A 487 6.18 22.31 -3.07
C ALA A 487 5.95 20.83 -2.70
N ILE A 488 5.44 20.56 -1.49
CA ILE A 488 5.19 19.21 -0.97
C ILE A 488 4.12 18.50 -1.82
N ASP A 489 4.33 17.21 -2.15
CA ASP A 489 3.45 16.45 -3.03
C ASP A 489 2.04 16.19 -2.44
N ASN A 490 1.94 16.05 -1.11
CA ASN A 490 0.67 15.81 -0.42
C ASN A 490 -0.05 17.15 -0.12
N PRO A 491 -1.23 17.42 -0.70
CA PRO A 491 -1.93 18.70 -0.53
C PRO A 491 -2.25 19.04 0.93
N SER A 492 -2.70 18.06 1.72
CA SER A 492 -3.07 18.27 3.13
C SER A 492 -1.86 18.64 3.99
N VAL A 493 -0.73 17.98 3.77
CA VAL A 493 0.54 18.32 4.46
C VAL A 493 1.03 19.70 4.02
N ASN A 494 0.95 20.01 2.73
CA ASN A 494 1.36 21.31 2.20
C ASN A 494 0.52 22.44 2.82
N LEU A 495 -0.80 22.25 2.95
CA LEU A 495 -1.71 23.18 3.62
C LEU A 495 -1.33 23.38 5.10
N GLN A 496 -1.06 22.29 5.83
CA GLN A 496 -0.65 22.36 7.25
C GLN A 496 0.65 23.15 7.44
N VAL A 497 1.62 23.01 6.54
CA VAL A 497 2.85 23.82 6.54
C VAL A 497 2.51 25.30 6.34
N ILE A 498 1.64 25.62 5.39
CA ILE A 498 1.22 27.00 5.10
C ILE A 498 0.52 27.65 6.30
N GLU A 499 -0.38 26.92 6.98
CA GLU A 499 -1.01 27.41 8.21
C GLU A 499 0.01 27.70 9.30
N THR A 500 0.98 26.80 9.47
CA THR A 500 2.07 26.96 10.45
C THR A 500 2.93 28.18 10.12
N LEU A 501 3.26 28.38 8.84
CA LEU A 501 4.02 29.54 8.36
C LEU A 501 3.26 30.84 8.58
N LYS A 502 1.97 30.90 8.24
CA LYS A 502 1.14 32.09 8.46
C LYS A 502 1.00 32.47 9.93
N LYS A 503 0.97 31.47 10.82
CA LYS A 503 0.85 31.69 12.26
C LYS A 503 2.13 32.23 12.89
N HIS A 504 3.31 31.77 12.46
CA HIS A 504 4.58 32.07 13.13
C HIS A 504 5.50 33.02 12.35
N PHE A 505 5.35 33.10 11.02
CA PHE A 505 6.16 33.92 10.12
C PHE A 505 5.25 34.78 9.21
N PRO A 506 4.45 35.72 9.76
CA PRO A 506 3.44 36.46 8.99
C PRO A 506 4.02 37.34 7.88
N ASN A 507 5.30 37.71 7.98
CA ASN A 507 6.01 38.54 6.99
C ASN A 507 6.63 37.74 5.84
N LEU A 508 6.63 36.40 5.93
CA LEU A 508 7.24 35.52 4.94
C LEU A 508 6.32 35.37 3.73
N LYS A 509 6.82 35.69 2.53
CA LYS A 509 6.05 35.47 1.30
C LYS A 509 6.00 33.99 0.97
N ILE A 510 4.81 33.47 0.71
CA ILE A 510 4.58 32.04 0.43
C ILE A 510 4.15 31.88 -1.02
N LEU A 511 4.90 31.08 -1.79
CA LEU A 511 4.49 30.56 -3.09
C LEU A 511 4.13 29.08 -2.90
N THR A 512 2.90 28.69 -3.25
CA THR A 512 2.47 27.31 -3.03
C THR A 512 2.13 26.59 -4.32
N ARG A 513 2.48 25.31 -4.38
CA ARG A 513 1.97 24.37 -5.36
C ARG A 513 0.53 23.98 -5.01
N ALA A 514 -0.31 23.84 -6.02
CA ALA A 514 -1.59 23.13 -5.98
C ALA A 514 -1.57 22.02 -7.04
N ARG A 515 -2.04 20.81 -6.70
CA ARG A 515 -2.02 19.69 -7.66
C ARG A 515 -3.04 19.86 -8.76
N ASN A 516 -4.20 20.39 -8.40
CA ASN A 516 -5.36 20.58 -9.28
C ASN A 516 -6.14 21.84 -8.87
N ARG A 517 -7.30 22.06 -9.51
CA ARG A 517 -8.16 23.22 -9.23
C ARG A 517 -8.86 23.13 -7.87
N ILE A 518 -9.19 21.93 -7.40
CA ILE A 518 -9.84 21.70 -6.09
C ILE A 518 -8.89 22.08 -4.95
N ASP A 519 -7.65 21.62 -5.02
CA ASP A 519 -6.61 21.97 -4.03
C ASP A 519 -6.33 23.49 -4.03
N ALA A 520 -6.39 24.13 -5.21
CA ALA A 520 -6.26 25.57 -5.32
C ALA A 520 -7.39 26.31 -4.58
N TYR A 521 -8.62 25.78 -4.58
CA TYR A 521 -9.73 26.37 -3.83
C TYR A 521 -9.47 26.35 -2.33
N GLU A 522 -8.96 25.24 -1.78
CA GLU A 522 -8.59 25.19 -0.36
C GLU A 522 -7.53 26.25 -0.03
N LEU A 523 -6.50 26.40 -0.85
CA LEU A 523 -5.47 27.42 -0.63
C LEU A 523 -6.03 28.86 -0.71
N ILE A 524 -7.02 29.09 -1.59
CA ILE A 524 -7.73 30.39 -1.70
C ILE A 524 -8.53 30.69 -0.44
N ASP A 525 -9.26 29.71 0.11
CA ASP A 525 -10.04 29.89 1.35
C ASP A 525 -9.13 30.23 2.54
N HIS A 526 -7.92 29.64 2.55
CA HIS A 526 -6.88 29.97 3.52
C HIS A 526 -6.15 31.29 3.19
N LYS A 527 -6.67 32.11 2.27
CA LYS A 527 -6.16 33.44 1.87
C LYS A 527 -4.72 33.40 1.36
N VAL A 528 -4.32 32.35 0.65
CA VAL A 528 -3.00 32.28 0.01
C VAL A 528 -3.05 33.03 -1.31
N GLU A 529 -2.15 33.97 -1.51
CA GLU A 529 -2.18 34.84 -2.69
C GLU A 529 -1.54 34.19 -3.93
N HIS A 530 -0.37 33.57 -3.77
CA HIS A 530 0.43 33.03 -4.86
C HIS A 530 0.32 31.50 -4.96
N ILE A 531 -0.60 31.05 -5.81
CA ILE A 531 -0.91 29.62 -6.01
C ILE A 531 -0.54 29.21 -7.43
N TYR A 532 0.26 28.16 -7.55
CA TYR A 532 0.73 27.63 -8.82
C TYR A 532 0.18 26.21 -9.03
N ARG A 533 -0.70 26.05 -10.01
CA ARG A 533 -1.24 24.74 -10.38
C ARG A 533 -0.23 23.97 -11.22
N GLU A 534 0.09 22.76 -10.79
CA GLU A 534 1.18 21.94 -11.33
C GLU A 534 1.10 21.72 -12.84
N THR A 535 -0.09 21.50 -13.38
CA THR A 535 -0.26 21.08 -14.79
C THR A 535 -0.68 22.21 -15.73
N LEU A 536 -1.17 23.34 -15.22
CA LEU A 536 -1.77 24.40 -16.05
C LEU A 536 -0.80 24.90 -17.13
N TYR A 537 0.38 25.33 -16.70
CA TYR A 537 1.38 25.93 -17.60
C TYR A 537 1.87 24.94 -18.66
N SER A 538 2.09 23.67 -18.27
CA SER A 538 2.50 22.62 -19.22
C SER A 538 1.39 22.27 -20.22
N ALA A 539 0.14 22.18 -19.76
CA ALA A 539 -1.00 21.89 -20.63
C ALA A 539 -1.26 23.01 -21.65
N VAL A 540 -1.15 24.27 -21.21
CA VAL A 540 -1.31 25.42 -22.11
C VAL A 540 -0.18 25.51 -23.12
N ASN A 541 1.07 25.26 -22.72
CA ASN A 541 2.19 25.22 -23.67
C ASN A 541 2.00 24.15 -24.74
N MET A 542 1.52 22.96 -24.38
CA MET A 542 1.16 21.93 -25.37
C MET A 542 0.03 22.40 -26.31
N GLY A 543 -0.95 23.14 -25.79
CA GLY A 543 -2.00 23.76 -26.61
C GLY A 543 -1.46 24.82 -27.58
N VAL A 544 -0.47 25.62 -27.15
CA VAL A 544 0.23 26.57 -28.02
C VAL A 544 0.95 25.84 -29.15
N ASP A 545 1.70 24.79 -28.85
CA ASP A 545 2.38 23.99 -29.87
C ASP A 545 1.38 23.35 -30.84
N ALA A 546 0.25 22.84 -30.34
CA ALA A 546 -0.81 22.31 -31.19
C ALA A 546 -1.42 23.37 -32.13
N LEU A 547 -1.63 24.60 -31.66
CA LEU A 547 -2.07 25.70 -32.53
C LEU A 547 -1.02 26.04 -33.60
N VAL A 548 0.26 26.00 -33.26
CA VAL A 548 1.34 26.25 -34.23
C VAL A 548 1.36 25.17 -35.31
N GLU A 549 1.25 23.90 -34.93
CA GLU A 549 1.18 22.77 -35.89
C GLU A 549 -0.09 22.82 -36.77
N LEU A 550 -1.17 23.42 -36.27
CA LEU A 550 -2.40 23.69 -37.04
C LEU A 550 -2.30 24.94 -37.94
N GLY A 551 -1.13 25.58 -38.03
CA GLY A 551 -0.86 26.71 -38.92
C GLY A 551 -1.07 28.09 -38.31
N HIS A 552 -1.31 28.19 -37.01
CA HIS A 552 -1.35 29.50 -36.33
C HIS A 552 0.06 30.07 -36.16
N ARG A 553 0.21 31.40 -36.26
CA ARG A 553 1.50 32.07 -36.01
C ARG A 553 1.94 31.86 -34.55
N LYS A 554 3.21 31.47 -34.36
CA LYS A 554 3.80 31.17 -33.04
C LYS A 554 3.65 32.30 -32.03
N TYR A 555 3.86 33.54 -32.46
CA TYR A 555 3.66 34.72 -31.60
C TYR A 555 2.21 34.83 -31.11
N SER A 556 1.25 34.73 -32.03
CA SER A 556 -0.18 34.81 -31.71
C SER A 556 -0.63 33.66 -30.80
N ALA A 557 -0.21 32.44 -31.10
CA ALA A 557 -0.53 31.26 -30.29
C ALA A 557 0.07 31.38 -28.87
N THR A 558 1.33 31.77 -28.74
CA THR A 558 1.99 31.97 -27.43
C THR A 558 1.27 33.02 -26.60
N ARG A 559 0.90 34.15 -27.22
CA ARG A 559 0.14 35.20 -26.55
C ARG A 559 -1.24 34.73 -26.11
N GLN A 560 -1.96 33.99 -26.95
CA GLN A 560 -3.25 33.39 -26.58
C GLN A 560 -3.11 32.44 -25.39
N GLY A 561 -2.07 31.61 -25.37
CA GLY A 561 -1.76 30.76 -24.22
C GLY A 561 -1.54 31.56 -22.93
N GLN A 562 -0.76 32.64 -23.00
CA GLN A 562 -0.56 33.54 -21.85
C GLN A 562 -1.85 34.19 -21.37
N GLN A 563 -2.71 34.64 -22.29
CA GLN A 563 -4.01 35.22 -21.96
C GLN A 563 -4.94 34.16 -21.35
N PHE A 564 -4.94 32.94 -21.89
CA PHE A 564 -5.70 31.82 -21.35
C PHE A 564 -5.31 31.54 -19.90
N ILE A 565 -4.01 31.44 -19.59
CA ILE A 565 -3.49 31.26 -18.22
C ILE A 565 -4.02 32.36 -17.29
N LYS A 566 -3.90 33.63 -17.71
CA LYS A 566 -4.33 34.77 -16.91
C LYS A 566 -5.82 34.73 -16.59
N TYR A 567 -6.67 34.46 -17.59
CA TYR A 567 -8.11 34.36 -17.38
C TYR A 567 -8.46 33.16 -16.49
N ASP A 568 -7.85 32.02 -16.73
CA ASP A 568 -8.09 30.80 -15.95
C ASP A 568 -7.70 30.95 -14.46
N GLU A 569 -6.63 31.70 -14.16
CA GLU A 569 -6.26 32.05 -12.78
C GLU A 569 -7.28 32.98 -12.10
N ILE A 570 -7.82 33.97 -12.83
CA ILE A 570 -8.87 34.87 -12.34
C ILE A 570 -10.16 34.10 -12.08
N THR A 571 -10.60 33.31 -13.06
CA THR A 571 -11.79 32.47 -12.98
C THR A 571 -11.69 31.47 -11.82
N THR A 572 -10.51 30.88 -11.59
CA THR A 572 -10.31 29.98 -10.45
C THR A 572 -10.63 30.65 -9.11
N ARG A 573 -10.27 31.93 -8.91
CA ARG A 573 -10.63 32.67 -7.68
C ARG A 573 -12.13 32.90 -7.55
N LYS A 574 -12.80 33.34 -8.63
CA LYS A 574 -14.26 33.53 -8.64
C LYS A 574 -15.03 32.24 -8.37
N LEU A 575 -14.56 31.13 -8.95
CA LEU A 575 -15.19 29.82 -8.77
C LEU A 575 -15.01 29.28 -7.34
N ALA A 576 -13.91 29.61 -6.66
CA ALA A 576 -13.69 29.21 -5.28
C ALA A 576 -14.80 29.75 -4.35
N GLU A 577 -15.22 31.01 -4.53
CA GLU A 577 -16.27 31.65 -3.72
C GLU A 577 -17.63 30.93 -3.81
N LYS A 578 -17.92 30.32 -4.96
CA LYS A 578 -19.21 29.65 -5.23
C LYS A 578 -19.15 28.13 -5.10
N ARG A 579 -18.01 27.55 -4.70
CA ARG A 579 -17.77 26.09 -4.71
C ARG A 579 -18.74 25.28 -3.82
N HIS A 580 -19.29 25.91 -2.79
CA HIS A 580 -20.19 25.27 -1.82
C HIS A 580 -21.65 25.18 -2.31
N ASP A 581 -22.02 25.93 -3.35
CA ASP A 581 -23.32 25.85 -4.01
C ASP A 581 -23.15 25.25 -5.39
N LYS A 582 -23.56 23.98 -5.55
CA LYS A 582 -23.40 23.22 -6.79
C LYS A 582 -24.10 23.89 -7.99
N MET A 583 -25.26 24.51 -7.78
CA MET A 583 -26.01 25.15 -8.87
C MET A 583 -25.33 26.46 -9.27
N ALA A 584 -25.00 27.31 -8.29
CA ALA A 584 -24.32 28.57 -8.56
C ALA A 584 -22.93 28.36 -9.17
N TYR A 585 -22.19 27.33 -8.72
CA TYR A 585 -20.91 26.94 -9.30
C TYR A 585 -21.06 26.57 -10.78
N MET A 586 -21.99 25.68 -11.13
CA MET A 586 -22.17 25.23 -12.51
C MET A 586 -22.59 26.35 -13.46
N ILE A 587 -23.45 27.27 -13.01
CA ILE A 587 -23.84 28.46 -13.78
C ILE A 587 -22.61 29.33 -14.04
N THR A 588 -21.84 29.63 -13.00
CA THR A 588 -20.64 30.48 -13.10
C THR A 588 -19.56 29.86 -13.98
N VAL A 589 -19.38 28.54 -13.93
CA VAL A 589 -18.46 27.84 -14.84
C VAL A 589 -18.84 28.07 -16.29
N LYS A 590 -20.12 27.95 -16.65
CA LYS A 590 -20.59 28.17 -18.02
C LYS A 590 -20.35 29.62 -18.46
N GLU A 591 -20.77 30.58 -17.63
CA GLU A 591 -20.60 32.01 -17.89
C GLU A 591 -19.13 32.39 -18.10
N GLU A 592 -18.23 31.87 -17.25
CA GLU A 592 -16.80 32.18 -17.34
C GLU A 592 -16.13 31.53 -18.56
N ILE A 593 -16.57 30.33 -18.98
CA ILE A 593 -16.10 29.71 -20.22
C ILE A 593 -16.52 30.54 -21.43
N GLU A 594 -17.81 30.92 -21.52
CA GLU A 594 -18.33 31.74 -22.63
C GLU A 594 -17.61 33.10 -22.68
N LEU A 595 -17.41 33.74 -21.53
CA LEU A 595 -16.68 35.00 -21.42
C LEU A 595 -15.21 34.83 -21.87
N GLN A 596 -14.53 33.77 -21.43
CA GLN A 596 -13.15 33.51 -21.81
C GLN A 596 -13.01 33.29 -23.32
N GLU A 597 -13.93 32.55 -23.94
CA GLU A 597 -13.96 32.36 -25.40
C GLU A 597 -14.17 33.69 -26.14
N GLN A 598 -15.10 34.53 -25.68
CA GLN A 598 -15.35 35.84 -26.27
C GLN A 598 -14.13 36.76 -26.17
N LEU A 599 -13.49 36.82 -25.01
CA LEU A 599 -12.28 37.61 -24.78
C LEU A 599 -11.15 37.15 -25.71
N LEU A 600 -10.87 35.85 -25.77
CA LEU A 600 -9.84 35.30 -26.65
C LEU A 600 -10.15 35.55 -28.14
N LYS A 601 -11.43 35.47 -28.56
CA LYS A 601 -11.85 35.81 -29.93
C LYS A 601 -11.64 37.30 -30.24
N SER A 602 -12.06 38.20 -29.35
CA SER A 602 -11.90 39.64 -29.55
C SER A 602 -10.43 40.07 -29.69
N ASP A 603 -9.54 39.43 -28.93
CA ASP A 603 -8.10 39.67 -28.99
C ASP A 603 -7.50 39.28 -30.34
N ILE A 604 -8.02 38.23 -30.98
CA ILE A 604 -7.64 37.84 -32.35
C ILE A 604 -8.02 38.93 -33.36
N TYR A 605 -9.25 39.44 -33.31
CA TYR A 605 -9.75 40.40 -34.28
C TYR A 605 -9.16 41.80 -34.12
N SER A 606 -8.87 42.22 -32.89
CA SER A 606 -8.24 43.53 -32.61
C SER A 606 -6.86 43.72 -33.25
N GLN A 607 -6.18 42.62 -33.62
CA GLN A 607 -4.76 42.63 -34.00
C GLN A 607 -4.45 42.30 -35.44
N VAL A 608 -5.41 41.80 -36.22
CA VAL A 608 -5.27 41.79 -37.68
C VAL A 608 -4.98 43.21 -38.20
N ALA A 609 -5.39 44.25 -37.46
CA ALA A 609 -5.11 45.65 -37.75
C ALA A 609 -3.71 46.17 -37.33
N ALA A 610 -2.96 45.45 -36.48
CA ALA A 610 -1.67 45.90 -35.95
C ALA A 610 -0.51 45.06 -36.51
N THR A 611 0.15 45.56 -37.56
CA THR A 611 1.27 44.92 -38.26
C THR A 611 2.58 44.93 -37.46
N ASN A 612 2.69 44.09 -36.42
CA ASN A 612 3.95 43.85 -35.72
C ASN A 612 4.67 42.61 -36.29
N HIS A 613 5.60 42.85 -37.23
CA HIS A 613 6.38 41.82 -37.95
C HIS A 613 7.72 41.45 -37.28
N SER A 614 8.01 41.95 -36.08
CA SER A 614 9.38 41.99 -35.53
C SER A 614 9.92 40.72 -34.86
N TRP A 615 9.12 39.65 -34.74
CA TRP A 615 9.51 38.43 -33.97
C TRP A 615 9.50 37.12 -34.77
N ASP A 616 9.13 37.13 -36.06
CA ASP A 616 9.01 35.90 -36.86
C ASP A 616 10.23 35.71 -37.77
N SER A 617 11.32 35.16 -37.21
CA SER A 617 12.57 34.89 -37.93
C SER A 617 12.60 33.55 -38.67
N GLU A 618 11.53 32.76 -38.59
CA GLU A 618 11.43 31.45 -39.27
C GLU A 618 11.43 31.62 -40.80
N HIS A 619 10.74 32.63 -41.32
CA HIS A 619 10.77 32.95 -42.75
C HIS A 619 12.17 33.39 -43.21
N LEU A 620 12.83 34.25 -42.44
CA LEU A 620 14.21 34.68 -42.70
C LEU A 620 15.21 33.51 -42.66
N LYS A 621 15.01 32.53 -41.76
CA LYS A 621 15.81 31.30 -41.73
C LYS A 621 15.58 30.45 -42.96
N LYS A 622 14.33 30.33 -43.41
CA LYS A 622 13.95 29.56 -44.60
C LYS A 622 14.55 30.17 -45.87
N ASP A 623 14.46 31.50 -46.00
CA ASP A 623 15.08 32.24 -47.11
C ASP A 623 16.61 32.11 -47.11
N LEU A 624 17.25 32.14 -45.93
CA LEU A 624 18.70 31.92 -45.80
C LEU A 624 19.12 30.48 -46.17
N THR A 625 18.31 29.47 -45.82
CA THR A 625 18.59 28.08 -46.23
C THR A 625 18.32 27.82 -47.70
N GLU A 626 17.31 28.47 -48.31
CA GLU A 626 17.01 28.32 -49.74
C GLU A 626 17.94 29.14 -50.64
N SER A 627 18.63 30.16 -50.10
CA SER A 627 19.67 30.93 -50.81
C SER A 627 21.09 30.37 -50.71
N ALA A 628 21.27 29.31 -49.92
CA ALA A 628 22.57 28.64 -49.69
C ALA A 628 22.74 27.33 -50.48
N ASP A 629 21.67 26.86 -51.14
CA ASP A 629 21.68 25.83 -52.20
C ASP A 629 21.62 26.51 -53.58
#